data_AF-A0A8H7PCP1-F1
#
_entry.id   AF-A0A8H7PCP1-F1
#
_cell.length_a   1.000
_cell.length_b   1.000
_cell.length_c   1.000
_cell.angle_alpha   90.00
_cell.angle_beta   90.00
_cell.angle_gamma   90.00
#
_symmetry.space_group_name_H-M   'P 1'
#
loop_
_entity.id
_entity.type
_entity.pdbx_description
1 polymer ?
#
loop_
_entity_poly.entity_id
_entity_poly.type
_entity_poly.pdbx_seq_one_letter_code
_entity_poly.pdbx_strand_id
1 'polypeptide(L)'
;MKLTLAIAVSLLATSVHGVADHLWYRYSLPNITDWYNEIKVHPDMEPTSTYFMSNGFGNGYFGIQPNAPNKTVLFSIWDADDGTKVTNQYCGPKSICSTFGGEGTGLHVNYNFNWTAGVTYAGLIKTKSVVPGYTDFSGYFMHENKEWYHMATYRRKQPTPWLTGLYSFVENPSSVTINITRRTNFGNQWVRNATGHSEELTVAGLDHTSPLVASDRYGAGVDKTSFYLFINGPSNDIPKNTTLVRQATHQEPDWSMQGKTGGKTTKKSTKKTGHKTTKKSKKTTIKKSSKAGHESHRKSTIRSSHHSKVVKKSHKKHEEPAQHHSDKHHPGKHPQKKHEKPAKHH
;
A
#
# COMPACT_ATOMS: atom_id res chain seq x y z
N MET A 1 30.51 -14.12 61.10
CA MET A 1 29.35 -14.15 60.18
C MET A 1 29.29 -12.84 59.42
N LYS A 2 29.64 -12.82 58.13
CA LYS A 2 29.38 -11.67 57.24
C LYS A 2 28.16 -12.02 56.40
N LEU A 3 27.06 -11.31 56.63
CA LEU A 3 25.81 -11.47 55.91
C LEU A 3 25.91 -10.63 54.64
N THR A 4 26.09 -11.27 53.48
CA THR A 4 26.12 -10.59 52.18
C THR A 4 24.68 -10.38 51.73
N LEU A 5 24.22 -9.14 51.71
CA LEU A 5 22.92 -8.74 51.20
C LEU A 5 22.95 -8.80 49.66
N ALA A 6 22.33 -9.82 49.07
CA ALA A 6 22.13 -9.89 47.63
C ALA A 6 20.98 -8.94 47.23
N ILE A 7 21.33 -7.82 46.61
CA ILE A 7 20.35 -6.94 45.98
C ILE A 7 19.92 -7.61 44.68
N ALA A 8 18.71 -8.16 44.66
CA ALA A 8 18.08 -8.62 43.43
C ALA A 8 17.69 -7.39 42.59
N VAL A 9 18.50 -7.07 41.58
CA VAL A 9 18.13 -6.11 40.53
C VAL A 9 17.11 -6.82 39.64
N SER A 10 15.83 -6.57 39.88
CA SER A 10 14.77 -6.98 38.97
C SER A 10 14.86 -6.10 37.73
N LEU A 11 15.38 -6.67 36.64
CA LEU A 11 15.41 -6.05 35.33
C LEU A 11 13.95 -5.96 34.84
N LEU A 12 13.28 -4.84 35.11
CA LEU A 12 11.99 -4.54 34.49
C LEU A 12 12.22 -4.42 32.98
N ALA A 13 11.93 -5.50 32.26
CA ALA A 13 11.78 -5.47 30.82
C ALA A 13 10.62 -4.52 30.52
N THR A 14 10.93 -3.27 30.19
CA THR A 14 9.95 -2.32 29.69
C THR A 14 9.52 -2.82 28.32
N SER A 15 8.31 -3.37 28.23
CA SER A 15 7.70 -3.70 26.95
C SER A 15 7.70 -2.43 26.10
N VAL A 16 8.27 -2.48 24.91
CA VAL A 16 8.21 -1.36 23.96
C VAL A 16 6.74 -1.18 23.60
N HIS A 17 6.16 -0.04 23.97
CA HIS A 17 4.78 0.28 23.64
C HIS A 17 4.72 0.81 22.21
N GLY A 18 4.11 0.05 21.31
CA GLY A 18 3.82 0.46 19.94
C GLY A 18 2.40 1.00 19.82
N VAL A 19 2.20 1.93 18.88
CA VAL A 19 0.87 2.47 18.56
C VAL A 19 0.57 2.24 17.08
N ALA A 20 -0.60 1.72 16.79
CA ALA A 20 -1.11 1.49 15.45
C ALA A 20 -2.58 1.86 15.34
N ASP A 21 -2.96 2.35 14.16
CA ASP A 21 -4.35 2.60 13.78
C ASP A 21 -4.63 1.84 12.48
N HIS A 22 -5.84 1.32 12.31
CA HIS A 22 -6.21 0.34 11.29
C HIS A 22 -7.51 0.73 10.59
N LEU A 23 -7.55 0.49 9.27
CA LEU A 23 -8.77 0.55 8.46
C LEU A 23 -9.12 -0.86 8.01
N TRP A 24 -10.32 -1.33 8.33
CA TRP A 24 -10.88 -2.60 7.87
C TRP A 24 -11.88 -2.35 6.75
N TYR A 25 -11.57 -2.81 5.54
CA TYR A 25 -12.39 -2.54 4.36
C TYR A 25 -13.59 -3.48 4.27
N ARG A 26 -14.76 -2.91 3.96
CA ARG A 26 -15.98 -3.69 3.71
C ARG A 26 -16.06 -4.03 2.23
N TYR A 27 -16.40 -5.27 1.94
CA TYR A 27 -16.60 -5.81 0.60
C TYR A 27 -17.77 -6.80 0.62
N SER A 28 -18.43 -6.95 -0.52
CA SER A 28 -19.59 -7.83 -0.70
C SER A 28 -19.30 -9.02 -1.59
N LEU A 29 -18.25 -8.95 -2.42
CA LEU A 29 -17.84 -10.06 -3.28
C LEU A 29 -17.30 -11.25 -2.47
N PRO A 30 -17.74 -12.49 -2.75
CA PRO A 30 -17.15 -13.69 -2.18
C PRO A 30 -15.88 -14.08 -2.95
N ASN A 31 -15.08 -15.00 -2.38
CA ASN A 31 -13.97 -15.67 -3.06
C ASN A 31 -12.96 -14.70 -3.69
N ILE A 32 -12.53 -13.71 -2.91
CA ILE A 32 -11.55 -12.70 -3.35
C ILE A 32 -10.20 -13.36 -3.66
N THR A 33 -9.65 -13.10 -4.84
CA THR A 33 -8.33 -13.60 -5.27
C THR A 33 -7.32 -12.50 -5.48
N ASP A 34 -7.78 -11.28 -5.77
CA ASP A 34 -6.93 -10.15 -6.04
C ASP A 34 -7.33 -8.99 -5.15
N TRP A 35 -6.33 -8.30 -4.60
CA TRP A 35 -6.54 -7.12 -3.78
C TRP A 35 -5.53 -6.03 -4.08
N TYR A 36 -6.06 -4.90 -4.52
CA TYR A 36 -5.35 -3.68 -4.89
C TYR A 36 -5.61 -2.53 -3.89
N ASN A 37 -4.57 -1.74 -3.61
CA ASN A 37 -4.67 -0.51 -2.82
C ASN A 37 -3.55 0.46 -3.20
N GLU A 38 -3.87 1.75 -3.32
CA GLU A 38 -2.89 2.83 -3.50
C GLU A 38 -2.45 3.39 -2.15
N ILE A 39 -1.18 3.77 -2.06
CA ILE A 39 -0.57 4.37 -0.87
C ILE A 39 0.16 5.65 -1.24
N LYS A 40 -0.08 6.71 -0.46
CA LYS A 40 0.59 8.00 -0.59
C LYS A 40 0.93 8.53 0.79
N VAL A 41 2.21 8.38 1.17
CA VAL A 41 2.73 8.91 2.43
C VAL A 41 2.83 10.42 2.35
N HIS A 42 2.38 11.12 3.39
CA HIS A 42 2.43 12.57 3.42
C HIS A 42 3.88 13.06 3.51
N PRO A 43 4.30 14.08 2.74
CA PRO A 43 5.63 14.67 2.87
C PRO A 43 5.93 15.11 4.31
N ASP A 44 7.16 14.87 4.76
CA ASP A 44 7.67 15.27 6.07
C ASP A 44 6.97 14.57 7.27
N MET A 45 6.17 13.54 7.01
CA MET A 45 5.45 12.75 8.03
C MET A 45 5.80 11.26 7.92
N GLU A 46 7.05 10.96 7.53
CA GLU A 46 7.59 9.61 7.39
C GLU A 46 8.78 9.28 8.32
N PRO A 47 8.72 9.58 9.64
CA PRO A 47 9.84 9.26 10.52
C PRO A 47 10.25 7.78 10.39
N THR A 48 11.55 7.50 10.52
CA THR A 48 12.06 6.12 10.54
C THR A 48 11.34 5.29 11.60
N SER A 49 11.41 3.95 11.50
CA SER A 49 10.65 3.06 12.39
C SER A 49 9.14 3.32 12.29
N THR A 50 8.64 3.39 11.06
CA THR A 50 7.22 3.46 10.75
C THR A 50 6.88 2.36 9.77
N TYR A 51 5.72 1.73 9.95
CA TYR A 51 5.16 0.89 8.91
C TYR A 51 3.88 1.50 8.35
N PHE A 52 3.92 1.90 7.07
CA PHE A 52 2.75 2.32 6.31
C PHE A 52 2.24 1.14 5.50
N MET A 53 1.19 0.51 6.01
CA MET A 53 0.77 -0.80 5.58
C MET A 53 -0.51 -0.70 4.74
N SER A 54 -0.46 -1.11 3.46
CA SER A 54 -1.54 -0.90 2.51
C SER A 54 -2.42 -2.11 2.25
N ASN A 55 -1.89 -3.33 2.17
CA ASN A 55 -2.65 -4.53 1.79
C ASN A 55 -2.51 -5.71 2.80
N GLY A 56 -3.16 -5.62 3.97
CA GLY A 56 -3.17 -6.64 5.04
C GLY A 56 -4.35 -7.59 5.02
N PHE A 57 -4.10 -8.89 4.97
CA PHE A 57 -5.14 -9.92 4.90
C PHE A 57 -4.89 -10.95 5.99
N GLY A 58 -5.83 -11.85 6.21
CA GLY A 58 -5.76 -12.82 7.31
C GLY A 58 -4.51 -13.71 7.33
N ASN A 59 -3.69 -13.71 6.27
CA ASN A 59 -2.50 -14.55 6.16
C ASN A 59 -1.22 -13.78 5.80
N GLY A 60 -1.27 -12.45 5.71
CA GLY A 60 -0.07 -11.68 5.40
C GLY A 60 -0.31 -10.18 5.30
N TYR A 61 0.75 -9.49 4.94
CA TYR A 61 0.75 -8.04 4.88
C TYR A 61 1.71 -7.52 3.82
N PHE A 62 1.36 -6.39 3.22
CA PHE A 62 2.16 -5.64 2.24
C PHE A 62 2.13 -4.14 2.54
N GLY A 63 3.29 -3.48 2.46
CA GLY A 63 3.37 -2.02 2.61
C GLY A 63 4.76 -1.46 2.42
N ILE A 64 4.99 -0.25 2.91
CA ILE A 64 6.26 0.46 2.77
C ILE A 64 6.77 1.00 4.11
N GLN A 65 8.09 1.02 4.27
CA GLN A 65 8.76 1.48 5.48
C GLN A 65 9.83 2.51 5.12
N PRO A 66 9.96 3.63 5.85
CA PRO A 66 10.99 4.62 5.66
C PRO A 66 12.27 4.23 6.43
N ASN A 67 12.71 2.97 6.31
CA ASN A 67 13.90 2.49 7.01
C ASN A 67 15.15 3.25 6.54
N ALA A 68 16.21 3.25 7.36
CA ALA A 68 17.54 3.74 6.99
C ALA A 68 18.48 2.54 6.82
N PRO A 69 19.41 2.54 5.84
CA PRO A 69 19.70 3.61 4.88
C PRO A 69 18.74 3.66 3.68
N ASN A 70 17.90 2.64 3.48
CA ASN A 70 16.98 2.55 2.33
C ASN A 70 15.52 2.50 2.77
N LYS A 71 14.66 3.22 2.07
CA LYS A 71 13.21 3.03 2.21
C LYS A 71 12.79 1.78 1.46
N THR A 72 12.02 0.91 2.11
CA THR A 72 11.75 -0.46 1.65
C THR A 72 10.28 -0.70 1.37
N VAL A 73 10.01 -1.65 0.48
CA VAL A 73 8.70 -2.28 0.30
C VAL A 73 8.76 -3.67 0.92
N LEU A 74 7.76 -4.02 1.73
CA LEU A 74 7.70 -5.27 2.47
C LEU A 74 6.45 -6.05 2.04
N PHE A 75 6.61 -7.35 1.83
CA PHE A 75 5.50 -8.28 1.67
C PHE A 75 5.79 -9.55 2.46
N SER A 76 4.85 -9.97 3.30
CA SER A 76 5.02 -11.08 4.25
C SER A 76 3.83 -12.01 4.22
N ILE A 77 4.10 -13.30 4.44
CA ILE A 77 3.10 -14.35 4.63
C ILE A 77 3.48 -15.13 5.88
N TRP A 78 2.54 -15.27 6.81
CA TRP A 78 2.73 -16.12 7.98
C TRP A 78 2.68 -17.61 7.60
N ASP A 79 3.32 -18.44 8.41
CA ASP A 79 3.17 -19.89 8.36
C ASP A 79 1.69 -20.31 8.52
N ALA A 80 1.40 -21.56 8.18
CA ALA A 80 0.06 -22.11 8.37
C ALA A 80 -0.27 -22.25 9.86
N ASP A 81 -1.57 -22.22 10.18
CA ASP A 81 -2.06 -22.28 11.57
C ASP A 81 -1.68 -23.59 12.27
N ASP A 82 -1.47 -24.66 11.50
CA ASP A 82 -1.00 -25.98 11.98
C ASP A 82 0.53 -26.08 12.10
N GLY A 83 1.25 -24.96 11.92
CA GLY A 83 2.70 -24.87 11.97
C GLY A 83 3.41 -25.23 10.66
N THR A 84 2.68 -25.63 9.61
CA THR A 84 3.28 -25.92 8.30
C THR A 84 3.98 -24.68 7.75
N LYS A 85 5.27 -24.83 7.42
CA LYS A 85 6.10 -23.72 6.94
C LYS A 85 5.71 -23.26 5.55
N VAL A 86 5.61 -21.94 5.37
CA VAL A 86 5.46 -21.33 4.06
C VAL A 86 6.75 -21.53 3.25
N THR A 87 6.62 -21.76 1.94
CA THR A 87 7.77 -22.03 1.05
C THR A 87 7.92 -20.96 -0.02
N ASN A 88 9.16 -20.62 -0.35
CA ASN A 88 9.47 -19.64 -1.38
C ASN A 88 9.36 -20.26 -2.78
N GLN A 89 8.51 -19.71 -3.64
CA GLN A 89 8.32 -20.15 -5.03
C GLN A 89 9.02 -19.21 -6.02
N TYR A 90 9.11 -17.93 -5.67
CA TYR A 90 9.76 -16.91 -6.47
C TYR A 90 10.25 -15.77 -5.58
N CYS A 91 11.47 -15.32 -5.84
CA CYS A 91 12.01 -14.08 -5.29
C CYS A 91 12.46 -13.18 -6.44
N GLY A 92 11.99 -11.93 -6.45
CA GLY A 92 12.35 -10.96 -7.47
C GLY A 92 13.85 -10.63 -7.44
N PRO A 93 14.47 -10.29 -8.58
CA PRO A 93 15.92 -10.11 -8.68
C PRO A 93 16.47 -8.91 -7.88
N LYS A 94 15.62 -7.93 -7.55
CA LYS A 94 15.95 -6.78 -6.69
C LYS A 94 15.45 -6.96 -5.25
N SER A 95 14.92 -8.14 -4.94
CA SER A 95 14.27 -8.47 -3.68
C SER A 95 15.19 -9.33 -2.81
N ILE A 96 15.04 -9.21 -1.49
CA ILE A 96 15.70 -10.07 -0.50
C ILE A 96 14.59 -10.85 0.21
N CYS A 97 14.53 -12.16 -0.01
CA CYS A 97 13.56 -13.05 0.64
C CYS A 97 14.20 -13.78 1.82
N SER A 98 13.55 -13.75 2.97
CA SER A 98 14.04 -14.35 4.22
C SER A 98 12.88 -14.81 5.10
N THR A 99 13.20 -15.54 6.17
CA THR A 99 12.23 -15.87 7.22
C THR A 99 12.08 -14.72 8.22
N PHE A 100 10.94 -14.66 8.91
CA PHE A 100 10.72 -13.75 10.05
C PHE A 100 10.20 -14.50 11.29
N GLY A 101 10.30 -13.84 12.45
CA GLY A 101 9.92 -14.35 13.77
C GLY A 101 9.42 -13.23 14.72
N GLY A 102 9.16 -13.56 15.99
CA GLY A 102 8.80 -12.60 17.05
C GLY A 102 7.30 -12.35 17.20
N GLU A 103 6.59 -12.18 16.08
CA GLU A 103 5.14 -11.90 16.00
C GLU A 103 4.43 -13.02 15.24
N GLY A 104 4.80 -14.27 15.55
CA GLY A 104 4.60 -15.42 14.69
C GLY A 104 5.81 -15.68 13.79
N THR A 105 5.71 -16.65 12.88
CA THR A 105 6.79 -17.01 11.94
C THR A 105 6.27 -17.07 10.51
N GLY A 106 7.16 -16.88 9.53
CA GLY A 106 6.80 -16.97 8.11
C GLY A 106 7.93 -16.56 7.18
N LEU A 107 7.57 -16.18 5.94
CA LEU A 107 8.48 -15.63 4.94
C LEU A 107 8.10 -14.20 4.61
N HIS A 108 9.11 -13.37 4.41
CA HIS A 108 8.95 -12.01 3.90
C HIS A 108 9.95 -11.68 2.81
N VAL A 109 9.58 -10.71 1.99
CA VAL A 109 10.44 -10.10 1.00
C VAL A 109 10.61 -8.63 1.29
N ASN A 110 11.87 -8.19 1.33
CA ASN A 110 12.23 -6.79 1.38
C ASN A 110 12.74 -6.34 0.00
N TYR A 111 12.13 -5.30 -0.57
CA TYR A 111 12.58 -4.66 -1.80
C TYR A 111 13.04 -3.24 -1.50
N ASN A 112 14.35 -2.99 -1.65
CA ASN A 112 14.93 -1.66 -1.53
C ASN A 112 14.55 -0.81 -2.75
N PHE A 113 13.62 0.12 -2.58
CA PHE A 113 13.09 0.94 -3.67
C PHE A 113 13.20 2.46 -3.45
N ASN A 114 13.62 2.93 -2.27
CA ASN A 114 13.83 4.36 -1.99
C ASN A 114 12.67 5.26 -2.47
N TRP A 115 11.44 4.82 -2.16
CA TRP A 115 10.21 5.52 -2.51
C TRP A 115 10.20 6.96 -1.98
N THR A 116 9.48 7.85 -2.67
CA THR A 116 9.44 9.28 -2.34
C THR A 116 8.10 9.65 -1.69
N ALA A 117 8.11 10.41 -0.60
CA ALA A 117 6.88 10.90 0.01
C ALA A 117 6.14 11.87 -0.93
N GLY A 118 4.81 11.91 -0.84
CA GLY A 118 3.96 12.66 -1.76
C GLY A 118 3.78 12.02 -3.15
N VAL A 119 4.43 10.89 -3.43
CA VAL A 119 4.21 10.08 -4.64
C VAL A 119 3.24 8.94 -4.31
N THR A 120 2.33 8.65 -5.25
CA THR A 120 1.41 7.52 -5.13
C THR A 120 2.06 6.25 -5.70
N TYR A 121 2.06 5.20 -4.88
CA TYR A 121 2.42 3.84 -5.27
C TYR A 121 1.22 2.92 -5.06
N ALA A 122 1.31 1.66 -5.50
CA ALA A 122 0.26 0.69 -5.21
C ALA A 122 0.81 -0.70 -4.89
N GLY A 123 0.10 -1.40 -4.01
CA GLY A 123 0.28 -2.82 -3.75
C GLY A 123 -0.82 -3.62 -4.41
N LEU A 124 -0.46 -4.79 -4.94
CA LEU A 124 -1.40 -5.78 -5.46
C LEU A 124 -1.01 -7.16 -4.93
N ILE A 125 -1.96 -7.82 -4.27
CA ILE A 125 -1.86 -9.21 -3.85
C ILE A 125 -2.68 -10.06 -4.79
N LYS A 126 -2.12 -11.19 -5.24
CA LYS A 126 -2.84 -12.21 -6.00
C LYS A 126 -2.68 -13.58 -5.37
N THR A 127 -3.76 -14.33 -5.31
CA THR A 127 -3.76 -15.71 -4.84
C THR A 127 -4.10 -16.69 -5.95
N LYS A 128 -3.50 -17.87 -5.89
CA LYS A 128 -3.81 -18.96 -6.80
C LYS A 128 -3.73 -20.29 -6.07
N SER A 129 -4.79 -21.09 -6.14
CA SER A 129 -4.69 -22.50 -5.75
C SER A 129 -3.87 -23.26 -6.79
N VAL A 130 -2.87 -23.99 -6.32
CA VAL A 130 -1.89 -24.67 -7.20
C VAL A 130 -1.94 -26.18 -7.07
N VAL A 131 -2.24 -26.67 -5.87
CA VAL A 131 -2.62 -28.05 -5.56
C VAL A 131 -3.67 -28.02 -4.44
N PRO A 132 -4.46 -29.08 -4.25
CA PRO A 132 -5.43 -29.13 -3.15
C PRO A 132 -4.77 -28.78 -1.80
N GLY A 133 -5.35 -27.82 -1.08
CA GLY A 133 -4.88 -27.40 0.24
C GLY A 133 -3.65 -26.47 0.24
N TYR A 134 -3.16 -26.01 -0.91
CA TYR A 134 -2.07 -25.04 -1.00
C TYR A 134 -2.41 -23.87 -1.92
N THR A 135 -2.00 -22.68 -1.47
CA THR A 135 -2.22 -21.43 -2.19
C THR A 135 -0.88 -20.70 -2.35
N ASP A 136 -0.63 -20.23 -3.58
CA ASP A 136 0.43 -19.28 -3.87
C ASP A 136 -0.10 -17.85 -3.65
N PHE A 137 0.65 -17.06 -2.88
CA PHE A 137 0.43 -15.64 -2.64
C PHE A 137 1.53 -14.85 -3.33
N SER A 138 1.16 -14.00 -4.28
CA SER A 138 2.08 -13.16 -5.04
C SER A 138 1.90 -11.69 -4.66
N GLY A 139 2.99 -11.02 -4.34
CA GLY A 139 3.01 -9.59 -4.03
C GLY A 139 3.64 -8.78 -5.17
N TYR A 140 2.93 -7.76 -5.64
CA TYR A 140 3.37 -6.85 -6.70
C TYR A 140 3.35 -5.40 -6.21
N PHE A 141 4.37 -4.64 -6.59
CA PHE A 141 4.50 -3.23 -6.27
C PHE A 141 4.48 -2.39 -7.55
N MET A 142 3.61 -1.39 -7.62
CA MET A 142 3.54 -0.44 -8.73
C MET A 142 4.40 0.78 -8.43
N HIS A 143 5.37 1.06 -9.30
CA HIS A 143 6.23 2.24 -9.25
C HIS A 143 5.48 3.51 -9.69
N GLU A 144 6.11 4.68 -9.52
CA GLU A 144 5.58 5.98 -9.91
C GLU A 144 5.26 6.11 -11.42
N ASN A 145 5.97 5.34 -12.25
CA ASN A 145 5.77 5.29 -13.70
C ASN A 145 4.68 4.29 -14.12
N LYS A 146 3.95 3.69 -13.16
CA LYS A 146 2.92 2.67 -13.36
C LYS A 146 3.44 1.34 -13.90
N GLU A 147 4.73 1.07 -13.77
CA GLU A 147 5.28 -0.26 -14.01
C GLU A 147 5.16 -1.13 -12.76
N TRP A 148 4.83 -2.40 -12.97
CA TRP A 148 4.70 -3.38 -11.90
C TRP A 148 6.01 -4.14 -11.71
N TYR A 149 6.41 -4.30 -10.46
CA TYR A 149 7.49 -5.16 -10.04
C TYR A 149 6.94 -6.34 -9.23
N HIS A 150 7.21 -7.56 -9.68
CA HIS A 150 6.86 -8.79 -8.95
C HIS A 150 7.90 -9.04 -7.86
N MET A 151 7.50 -8.91 -6.60
CA MET A 151 8.43 -8.96 -5.47
C MET A 151 8.75 -10.38 -5.05
N ALA A 152 7.71 -11.20 -4.82
CA ALA A 152 7.84 -12.59 -4.43
C ALA A 152 6.55 -13.39 -4.69
N THR A 153 6.67 -14.71 -4.68
CA THR A 153 5.55 -15.66 -4.57
C THR A 153 5.85 -16.66 -3.46
N TYR A 154 4.92 -16.79 -2.52
CA TYR A 154 5.02 -17.70 -1.38
C TYR A 154 3.88 -18.70 -1.36
N ARG A 155 4.20 -19.97 -1.10
CA ARG A 155 3.22 -21.06 -1.03
C ARG A 155 2.93 -21.42 0.41
N ARG A 156 1.68 -21.24 0.82
CA ARG A 156 1.19 -21.55 2.17
C ARG A 156 0.15 -22.68 2.09
N LYS A 157 0.15 -23.58 3.07
CA LYS A 157 -0.94 -24.53 3.27
C LYS A 157 -2.20 -23.76 3.68
N GLN A 158 -3.21 -23.80 2.82
CA GLN A 158 -4.47 -23.10 3.04
C GLN A 158 -5.61 -23.80 2.28
N PRO A 159 -6.76 -24.10 2.92
CA PRO A 159 -7.84 -24.82 2.28
C PRO A 159 -8.44 -24.13 1.05
N THR A 160 -8.45 -22.79 1.05
CA THR A 160 -8.99 -21.98 -0.04
C THR A 160 -7.99 -20.89 -0.43
N PRO A 161 -7.98 -20.43 -1.68
CA PRO A 161 -7.11 -19.32 -2.07
C PRO A 161 -7.73 -17.95 -1.74
N TRP A 162 -8.79 -17.87 -0.94
CA TRP A 162 -9.51 -16.61 -0.75
C TRP A 162 -8.77 -15.69 0.21
N LEU A 163 -8.63 -14.43 -0.19
CA LEU A 163 -8.21 -13.35 0.69
C LEU A 163 -9.37 -12.98 1.61
N THR A 164 -9.08 -12.82 2.90
CA THR A 164 -10.06 -12.46 3.93
C THR A 164 -9.51 -11.35 4.81
N GLY A 165 -10.41 -10.58 5.44
CA GLY A 165 -10.05 -9.57 6.42
C GLY A 165 -9.10 -8.53 5.84
N LEU A 166 -9.55 -7.75 4.86
CA LEU A 166 -8.71 -6.79 4.14
C LEU A 166 -8.57 -5.51 4.96
N TYR A 167 -7.35 -5.12 5.31
CA TYR A 167 -7.05 -3.94 6.11
C TYR A 167 -5.81 -3.14 5.66
N SER A 168 -5.68 -1.93 6.20
CA SER A 168 -4.48 -1.10 6.16
C SER A 168 -4.17 -0.59 7.55
N PHE A 169 -2.92 -0.20 7.83
CA PHE A 169 -2.57 0.44 9.08
C PHE A 169 -1.39 1.40 8.97
N VAL A 170 -1.24 2.24 9.99
CA VAL A 170 0.00 3.00 10.24
C VAL A 170 0.47 2.63 11.64
N GLU A 171 1.71 2.18 11.74
CA GLU A 171 2.28 1.71 12.99
C GLU A 171 3.61 2.39 13.30
N ASN A 172 3.79 2.72 14.58
CA ASN A 172 5.07 2.95 15.20
C ASN A 172 5.33 1.79 16.18
N PRO A 173 6.17 0.80 15.83
CA PRO A 173 6.45 -0.35 16.69
C PRO A 173 7.43 0.00 17.82
N SER A 174 7.89 1.25 17.87
CA SER A 174 8.98 1.70 18.74
C SER A 174 8.54 2.79 19.71
N SER A 175 9.25 2.90 20.84
CA SER A 175 9.09 4.01 21.78
C SER A 175 9.84 5.28 21.35
N VAL A 176 10.43 5.30 20.16
CA VAL A 176 11.16 6.48 19.64
C VAL A 176 10.28 7.31 18.71
N THR A 177 10.58 8.61 18.59
CA THR A 177 9.87 9.56 17.71
C THR A 177 8.35 9.61 17.94
N ILE A 178 7.90 9.34 19.17
CA ILE A 178 6.49 9.35 19.58
C ILE A 178 5.82 10.73 19.49
N ASN A 179 6.62 11.79 19.34
CA ASN A 179 6.18 13.18 19.17
C ASN A 179 6.18 13.64 17.70
N ILE A 180 6.48 12.75 16.75
CA ILE A 180 6.51 13.06 15.33
C ILE A 180 5.33 12.36 14.66
N THR A 181 4.48 13.15 14.01
CA THR A 181 3.31 12.64 13.31
C THR A 181 3.72 11.76 12.14
N ARG A 182 3.05 10.61 12.03
CA ARG A 182 3.09 9.74 10.84
C ARG A 182 1.75 9.84 10.16
N ARG A 183 1.73 10.10 8.84
CA ARG A 183 0.46 10.18 8.10
C ARG A 183 0.59 9.60 6.71
N THR A 184 -0.43 8.84 6.30
CA THR A 184 -0.54 8.33 4.94
C THR A 184 -1.99 8.34 4.48
N ASN A 185 -2.16 8.44 3.17
CA ASN A 185 -3.44 8.28 2.50
C ASN A 185 -3.48 6.92 1.78
N PHE A 186 -4.62 6.22 1.90
CA PHE A 186 -4.93 4.99 1.20
C PHE A 186 -6.05 5.25 0.20
N GLY A 187 -5.76 5.04 -1.09
CA GLY A 187 -6.67 5.39 -2.19
C GLY A 187 -7.08 4.17 -3.01
N ASN A 188 -8.18 4.33 -3.74
CA ASN A 188 -8.54 3.45 -4.85
C ASN A 188 -8.49 1.94 -4.50
N GLN A 189 -9.10 1.54 -3.39
CA GLN A 189 -9.14 0.12 -2.99
C GLN A 189 -10.04 -0.67 -3.94
N TRP A 190 -9.53 -1.78 -4.47
CA TRP A 190 -10.30 -2.69 -5.31
C TRP A 190 -10.01 -4.14 -4.97
N VAL A 191 -11.01 -4.98 -5.15
CA VAL A 191 -10.87 -6.43 -5.11
C VAL A 191 -11.36 -7.06 -6.40
N ARG A 192 -10.86 -8.25 -6.70
CA ARG A 192 -11.40 -9.13 -7.74
C ARG A 192 -11.64 -10.51 -7.17
N ASN A 193 -12.75 -11.12 -7.54
CA ASN A 193 -13.05 -12.49 -7.16
C ASN A 193 -12.59 -13.52 -8.21
N ALA A 194 -12.69 -14.79 -7.85
CA ALA A 194 -12.34 -15.92 -8.71
C ALA A 194 -13.11 -15.99 -10.03
N THR A 195 -14.30 -15.37 -10.12
CA THR A 195 -15.09 -15.29 -11.37
C THR A 195 -14.72 -14.08 -12.22
N GLY A 196 -13.77 -13.26 -11.76
CA GLY A 196 -13.27 -12.09 -12.45
C GLY A 196 -14.08 -10.82 -12.25
N HIS A 197 -15.08 -10.82 -11.36
CA HIS A 197 -15.84 -9.62 -10.98
C HIS A 197 -15.03 -8.76 -10.03
N SER A 198 -15.16 -7.44 -10.18
CA SER A 198 -14.43 -6.45 -9.39
C SER A 198 -15.37 -5.53 -8.62
N GLU A 199 -14.90 -5.10 -7.45
CA GLU A 199 -15.62 -4.21 -6.53
C GLU A 199 -14.65 -3.14 -6.01
N GLU A 200 -15.06 -1.88 -6.10
CA GLU A 200 -14.37 -0.76 -5.46
C GLU A 200 -14.78 -0.69 -3.99
N LEU A 201 -13.80 -0.71 -3.07
CA LEU A 201 -14.08 -0.65 -1.64
C LEU A 201 -14.08 0.81 -1.18
N THR A 202 -15.26 1.31 -0.82
CA THR A 202 -15.48 2.72 -0.44
C THR A 202 -15.85 2.93 1.01
N VAL A 203 -15.95 1.84 1.78
CA VAL A 203 -16.33 1.85 3.20
C VAL A 203 -15.27 1.13 4.03
N ALA A 204 -14.81 1.78 5.11
CA ALA A 204 -13.87 1.20 6.05
C ALA A 204 -14.34 1.40 7.50
N GLY A 205 -14.10 0.43 8.37
CA GLY A 205 -14.23 0.55 9.82
C GLY A 205 -12.89 0.84 10.47
N LEU A 206 -12.87 1.74 11.46
CA LEU A 206 -11.68 2.07 12.23
C LEU A 206 -11.42 1.10 13.39
N ASP A 207 -10.16 0.74 13.61
CA ASP A 207 -9.70 0.05 14.82
C ASP A 207 -8.30 0.55 15.21
N HIS A 208 -7.93 0.53 16.48
CA HIS A 208 -6.61 0.97 16.95
C HIS A 208 -6.04 -0.01 17.98
N THR A 209 -4.74 0.12 18.29
CA THR A 209 -4.08 -0.65 19.35
C THR A 209 -4.87 -0.57 20.66
N SER A 210 -4.94 -1.69 21.38
CA SER A 210 -5.59 -1.79 22.68
C SER A 210 -4.76 -2.66 23.64
N PRO A 211 -4.55 -2.25 24.90
CA PRO A 211 -5.00 -0.99 25.50
C PRO A 211 -4.22 0.22 24.98
N LEU A 212 -4.85 1.38 24.99
CA LEU A 212 -4.17 2.66 24.75
C LEU A 212 -3.49 3.15 26.03
N VAL A 213 -2.36 3.84 25.88
CA VAL A 213 -1.76 4.64 26.97
C VAL A 213 -2.03 6.13 26.76
N ALA A 214 -1.89 6.94 27.81
CA ALA A 214 -2.27 8.36 27.79
C ALA A 214 -1.52 9.21 26.74
N SER A 215 -0.36 8.76 26.26
CA SER A 215 0.42 9.43 25.21
C SER A 215 0.04 9.01 23.79
N ASP A 216 -0.78 7.98 23.61
CA ASP A 216 -1.18 7.53 22.28
C ASP A 216 -2.06 8.58 21.63
N ARG A 217 -1.73 8.90 20.39
CA ARG A 217 -2.48 9.82 19.53
C ARG A 217 -2.65 9.14 18.21
N TYR A 218 -3.88 9.10 17.73
CA TYR A 218 -4.23 8.45 16.48
C TYR A 218 -5.42 9.17 15.86
N GLY A 219 -5.72 8.83 14.62
CA GLY A 219 -6.90 9.36 13.98
C GLY A 219 -6.95 8.99 12.51
N ALA A 220 -8.16 9.09 11.99
CA ALA A 220 -8.47 8.70 10.63
C ALA A 220 -9.37 9.72 9.97
N GLY A 221 -9.68 9.49 8.70
CA GLY A 221 -10.70 10.27 8.02
C GLY A 221 -10.69 10.04 6.53
N VAL A 222 -11.35 10.95 5.82
CA VAL A 222 -11.56 10.88 4.37
C VAL A 222 -11.08 12.18 3.74
N ASP A 223 -10.14 12.06 2.81
CA ASP A 223 -9.72 13.13 1.91
C ASP A 223 -10.30 12.83 0.52
N LYS A 224 -11.53 13.29 0.27
CA LYS A 224 -12.31 13.09 -0.97
C LYS A 224 -12.42 11.61 -1.37
N THR A 225 -11.46 11.13 -2.16
CA THR A 225 -11.40 9.78 -2.76
C THR A 225 -10.41 8.86 -2.05
N SER A 226 -9.86 9.26 -0.91
CA SER A 226 -8.93 8.45 -0.12
C SER A 226 -9.31 8.45 1.35
N PHE A 227 -8.98 7.36 2.04
CA PHE A 227 -8.91 7.38 3.50
C PHE A 227 -7.54 7.90 3.92
N TYR A 228 -7.44 8.45 5.13
CA TYR A 228 -6.14 8.67 5.76
C TYR A 228 -6.12 8.08 7.16
N LEU A 229 -4.92 7.74 7.60
CA LEU A 229 -4.58 7.40 8.97
C LEU A 229 -3.42 8.30 9.41
N PHE A 230 -3.41 8.66 10.68
CA PHE A 230 -2.23 9.22 11.33
C PHE A 230 -2.08 8.71 12.76
N ILE A 231 -0.84 8.67 13.23
CA ILE A 231 -0.49 8.37 14.63
C ILE A 231 0.59 9.35 15.11
N ASN A 232 0.78 9.44 16.43
CA ASN A 232 1.78 10.32 17.06
C ASN A 232 1.61 11.82 16.70
N GLY A 233 0.38 12.23 16.34
CA GLY A 233 0.04 13.59 15.91
C GLY A 233 -0.87 14.35 16.87
N PRO A 234 -1.45 15.50 16.46
CA PRO A 234 -2.41 16.23 17.29
C PRO A 234 -3.61 15.34 17.62
N SER A 235 -4.25 15.57 18.77
CA SER A 235 -5.40 14.78 19.20
C SER A 235 -6.57 14.96 18.23
N ASN A 236 -6.91 13.88 17.51
CA ASN A 236 -8.17 13.72 16.81
C ASN A 236 -8.57 12.24 16.94
N ASP A 237 -8.66 11.79 18.20
CA ASP A 237 -8.91 10.40 18.55
C ASP A 237 -10.35 10.05 18.18
N ILE A 238 -10.49 9.26 17.11
CA ILE A 238 -11.78 8.82 16.62
C ILE A 238 -12.15 7.51 17.32
N PRO A 239 -13.41 7.33 17.76
CA PRO A 239 -13.82 6.08 18.40
C PRO A 239 -13.59 4.86 17.50
N LYS A 240 -13.14 3.76 18.12
CA LYS A 240 -13.14 2.43 17.49
C LYS A 240 -14.50 2.13 16.86
N ASN A 241 -14.50 1.39 15.76
CA ASN A 241 -15.66 1.03 14.93
C ASN A 241 -16.33 2.20 14.18
N THR A 242 -15.75 3.41 14.21
CA THR A 242 -16.22 4.50 13.35
C THR A 242 -16.18 4.05 11.89
N THR A 243 -17.29 4.24 11.18
CA THR A 243 -17.39 3.91 9.76
C THR A 243 -17.03 5.14 8.94
N LEU A 244 -16.05 5.00 8.06
CA LEU A 244 -15.64 6.02 7.10
C LEU A 244 -16.14 5.63 5.71
N VAL A 245 -16.59 6.63 4.95
CA VAL A 245 -17.06 6.46 3.57
C VAL A 245 -16.37 7.47 2.68
N ARG A 246 -15.60 6.99 1.69
CA ARG A 246 -14.94 7.83 0.68
C ARG A 246 -15.75 7.89 -0.61
N GLN A 247 -15.51 8.92 -1.42
CA GLN A 247 -16.03 8.96 -2.78
C GLN A 247 -15.37 7.87 -3.64
N ALA A 248 -16.17 7.21 -4.47
CA ALA A 248 -15.71 6.28 -5.47
C ALA A 248 -14.89 7.01 -6.55
N THR A 249 -13.85 6.35 -7.06
CA THR A 249 -13.02 6.85 -8.16
C THR A 249 -13.46 6.27 -9.50
N HIS A 250 -14.10 5.09 -9.48
CA HIS A 250 -14.42 4.31 -10.67
C HIS A 250 -13.19 3.98 -11.54
N GLN A 251 -11.99 3.93 -10.93
CA GLN A 251 -10.73 3.62 -11.59
C GLN A 251 -10.29 2.20 -11.25
N GLU A 252 -10.90 1.21 -11.89
CA GLU A 252 -10.50 -0.19 -11.73
C GLU A 252 -9.03 -0.40 -12.14
N PRO A 253 -8.20 -1.10 -11.33
CA PRO A 253 -6.81 -1.34 -11.67
C PRO A 253 -6.67 -2.30 -12.85
N ASP A 254 -5.56 -2.20 -13.59
CA ASP A 254 -5.21 -3.21 -14.58
C ASP A 254 -4.76 -4.50 -13.89
N TRP A 255 -5.69 -5.46 -13.76
CA TRP A 255 -5.42 -6.78 -13.19
C TRP A 255 -4.40 -7.59 -13.99
N SER A 256 -4.10 -7.24 -15.25
CA SER A 256 -3.07 -7.92 -16.03
C SER A 256 -1.66 -7.47 -15.68
N MET A 257 -1.53 -6.36 -14.95
CA MET A 257 -0.26 -5.78 -14.50
C MET A 257 0.67 -5.40 -15.66
N GLN A 258 0.12 -5.05 -16.83
CA GLN A 258 0.92 -4.60 -17.96
C GLN A 258 1.36 -3.15 -17.73
N GLY A 259 2.68 -2.91 -17.73
CA GLY A 259 3.20 -1.55 -17.84
C GLY A 259 2.73 -0.92 -19.16
N LYS A 260 2.44 0.38 -19.16
CA LYS A 260 2.24 1.12 -20.41
C LYS A 260 3.56 1.14 -21.17
N THR A 261 3.82 0.12 -21.97
CA THR A 261 4.90 0.17 -22.94
C THR A 261 4.57 1.32 -23.90
N GLY A 262 5.37 2.38 -23.86
CA GLY A 262 5.32 3.47 -24.81
C GLY A 262 5.74 2.97 -26.19
N GLY A 263 4.88 2.21 -26.85
CA GLY A 263 5.07 1.67 -28.17
C GLY A 263 3.86 1.97 -29.03
N LYS A 264 3.96 3.00 -29.88
CA LYS A 264 3.04 3.19 -31.02
C LYS A 264 3.08 1.93 -31.88
N THR A 265 2.15 1.01 -31.66
CA THR A 265 1.85 -0.04 -32.63
C THR A 265 0.71 0.46 -33.50
N THR A 266 1.08 1.02 -34.66
CA THR A 266 0.16 1.25 -35.76
C THR A 266 -0.46 -0.09 -36.19
N LYS A 267 -1.71 -0.34 -35.79
CA LYS A 267 -2.54 -1.39 -36.39
C LYS A 267 -2.81 -1.00 -37.86
N LYS A 268 -2.09 -1.60 -38.81
CA LYS A 268 -2.54 -1.66 -40.20
C LYS A 268 -3.74 -2.62 -40.26
N SER A 269 -4.93 -2.10 -40.47
CA SER A 269 -6.11 -2.91 -40.79
C SER A 269 -5.99 -3.44 -42.22
N THR A 270 -5.77 -4.74 -42.40
CA THR A 270 -5.98 -5.40 -43.68
C THR A 270 -7.46 -5.70 -43.84
N LYS A 271 -8.12 -4.86 -44.65
CA LYS A 271 -9.51 -5.05 -45.09
C LYS A 271 -9.55 -6.25 -46.05
N LYS A 272 -10.08 -7.39 -45.62
CA LYS A 272 -10.48 -8.49 -46.52
C LYS A 272 -11.75 -8.06 -47.26
N THR A 273 -11.63 -7.68 -48.52
CA THR A 273 -12.75 -7.66 -49.47
C THR A 273 -12.68 -8.93 -50.31
N GLY A 274 -13.66 -9.81 -50.12
CA GLY A 274 -13.91 -10.91 -51.04
C GLY A 274 -14.41 -10.36 -52.37
N HIS A 275 -13.86 -10.85 -53.48
CA HIS A 275 -14.54 -10.72 -54.76
C HIS A 275 -14.38 -11.99 -55.60
N LYS A 276 -15.51 -12.33 -56.21
CA LYS A 276 -15.83 -13.54 -56.94
C LYS A 276 -14.90 -13.78 -58.14
N THR A 277 -14.73 -15.06 -58.40
CA THR A 277 -14.23 -15.70 -59.61
C THR A 277 -14.84 -15.12 -60.90
N THR A 278 -13.98 -14.81 -61.87
CA THR A 278 -14.26 -14.99 -63.30
C THR A 278 -12.95 -15.29 -64.04
N LYS A 279 -12.91 -16.45 -64.70
CA LYS A 279 -11.84 -16.84 -65.63
C LYS A 279 -11.94 -16.00 -66.91
N LYS A 280 -10.83 -15.43 -67.36
CA LYS A 280 -10.56 -15.22 -68.79
C LYS A 280 -9.04 -15.23 -69.07
N SER A 281 -8.70 -15.92 -70.14
CA SER A 281 -7.36 -16.24 -70.65
C SER A 281 -6.65 -15.05 -71.33
N LYS A 282 -5.32 -14.96 -71.21
CA LYS A 282 -4.33 -15.12 -72.32
C LYS A 282 -2.96 -14.49 -72.00
N LYS A 283 -1.93 -15.22 -72.43
CA LYS A 283 -0.60 -14.84 -72.96
C LYS A 283 0.41 -14.06 -72.10
N THR A 284 1.48 -14.79 -71.77
CA THR A 284 2.91 -14.56 -72.11
C THR A 284 3.48 -13.15 -71.94
N THR A 285 4.53 -13.00 -71.12
CA THR A 285 5.91 -12.64 -71.55
C THR A 285 6.89 -12.65 -70.37
N ILE A 286 8.06 -13.23 -70.66
CA ILE A 286 9.26 -13.37 -69.84
C ILE A 286 9.97 -12.01 -69.64
N LYS A 287 10.52 -11.74 -68.45
CA LYS A 287 11.84 -11.09 -68.32
C LYS A 287 12.46 -11.31 -66.93
N LYS A 288 13.61 -11.98 -66.94
CA LYS A 288 14.63 -12.04 -65.87
C LYS A 288 15.40 -10.71 -65.83
N SER A 289 15.93 -10.35 -64.65
CA SER A 289 17.30 -9.86 -64.37
C SER A 289 17.33 -9.26 -62.95
N SER A 290 18.09 -9.85 -62.00
CA SER A 290 19.43 -9.44 -61.52
C SER A 290 19.45 -8.10 -60.74
N LYS A 291 20.30 -7.80 -59.76
CA LYS A 291 21.25 -8.44 -58.84
C LYS A 291 21.90 -7.25 -58.08
N ALA A 292 22.28 -7.45 -56.81
CA ALA A 292 23.36 -6.77 -56.08
C ALA A 292 23.32 -5.23 -55.82
N GLY A 293 23.35 -4.89 -54.52
CA GLY A 293 24.52 -4.29 -53.85
C GLY A 293 24.82 -2.79 -54.03
N HIS A 294 24.80 -2.02 -52.93
CA HIS A 294 26.03 -1.45 -52.36
C HIS A 294 25.82 -0.75 -51.02
N GLU A 295 26.73 -1.09 -50.12
CA GLU A 295 27.15 -0.45 -48.88
C GLU A 295 27.82 0.92 -49.15
N SER A 296 27.66 1.92 -48.27
CA SER A 296 28.74 2.85 -47.94
C SER A 296 28.47 3.64 -46.64
N HIS A 297 29.52 3.76 -45.84
CA HIS A 297 29.67 4.54 -44.62
C HIS A 297 29.59 6.06 -44.80
N ARG A 298 29.25 6.79 -43.73
CA ARG A 298 29.94 8.03 -43.37
C ARG A 298 29.85 8.36 -41.88
N LYS A 299 31.03 8.60 -41.27
CA LYS A 299 31.27 9.26 -39.98
C LYS A 299 31.24 10.79 -40.16
N SER A 300 30.79 11.53 -39.15
CA SER A 300 31.45 12.75 -38.59
C SER A 300 30.62 13.29 -37.41
N THR A 301 31.09 13.29 -36.16
CA THR A 301 31.92 14.31 -35.46
C THR A 301 31.14 15.50 -34.88
N ILE A 302 30.99 15.49 -33.55
CA ILE A 302 31.15 16.55 -32.52
C ILE A 302 30.56 17.96 -32.76
N ARG A 303 29.71 18.41 -31.81
CA ARG A 303 29.89 19.70 -31.10
C ARG A 303 29.02 19.80 -29.83
N SER A 304 29.66 20.31 -28.77
CA SER A 304 29.11 20.68 -27.47
C SER A 304 28.55 22.11 -27.47
N SER A 305 27.64 22.42 -26.55
CA SER A 305 27.63 23.68 -25.80
C SER A 305 26.59 23.65 -24.66
N HIS A 306 27.06 23.97 -23.46
CA HIS A 306 26.29 24.33 -22.27
C HIS A 306 25.39 25.55 -22.49
N HIS A 307 24.26 25.63 -21.78
CA HIS A 307 23.82 26.87 -21.12
C HIS A 307 22.87 26.60 -19.95
N SER A 308 23.36 26.93 -18.76
CA SER A 308 22.60 27.05 -17.51
C SER A 308 21.87 28.40 -17.47
N LYS A 309 20.61 28.43 -17.04
CA LYS A 309 19.99 29.65 -16.51
C LYS A 309 19.24 29.38 -15.21
N VAL A 310 19.74 30.05 -14.18
CA VAL A 310 19.20 30.26 -12.85
C VAL A 310 17.95 31.15 -12.93
N VAL A 311 16.88 30.81 -12.20
CA VAL A 311 15.78 31.73 -11.92
C VAL A 311 15.60 31.87 -10.40
N LYS A 312 15.60 33.12 -9.95
CA LYS A 312 15.51 33.58 -8.56
C LYS A 312 14.09 33.45 -7.99
N LYS A 313 14.05 33.16 -6.69
CA LYS A 313 12.90 33.28 -5.77
C LYS A 313 12.40 34.72 -5.66
N SER A 314 11.09 34.90 -5.48
CA SER A 314 10.51 36.07 -4.81
C SER A 314 9.47 35.62 -3.78
N HIS A 315 9.73 35.92 -2.51
CA HIS A 315 8.79 35.84 -1.40
C HIS A 315 7.72 36.94 -1.52
N LYS A 316 6.48 36.62 -1.13
CA LYS A 316 5.50 37.63 -0.71
C LYS A 316 4.84 37.14 0.58
N LYS A 317 5.13 37.83 1.68
CA LYS A 317 4.38 37.82 2.95
C LYS A 317 3.02 38.48 2.71
N HIS A 318 1.97 37.96 3.33
CA HIS A 318 0.76 38.72 3.61
C HIS A 318 0.42 38.54 5.10
N GLU A 319 0.23 39.69 5.75
CA GLU A 319 -0.16 39.89 7.14
C GLU A 319 -1.67 39.67 7.33
N GLU A 320 -2.04 39.24 8.55
CA GLU A 320 -3.40 39.28 9.11
C GLU A 320 -3.93 40.72 9.24
N PRO A 321 -5.25 40.85 9.50
CA PRO A 321 -5.61 41.63 10.68
C PRO A 321 -6.59 40.89 11.61
N ALA A 322 -6.43 41.19 12.90
CA ALA A 322 -7.27 40.76 14.00
C ALA A 322 -8.41 41.75 14.30
N GLN A 323 -9.32 41.26 15.17
CA GLN A 323 -10.26 41.94 16.08
C GLN A 323 -11.74 42.06 15.67
N HIS A 324 -12.62 41.41 16.47
CA HIS A 324 -13.53 42.16 17.35
C HIS A 324 -14.02 41.33 18.56
N HIS A 325 -13.91 41.94 19.74
CA HIS A 325 -14.48 41.56 21.03
C HIS A 325 -16.00 41.82 21.10
N SER A 326 -16.72 41.01 21.90
CA SER A 326 -17.68 41.54 22.89
C SER A 326 -18.06 40.49 23.94
N ASP A 327 -17.93 40.89 25.21
CA ASP A 327 -18.17 40.18 26.47
C ASP A 327 -19.65 40.06 26.90
N LYS A 328 -19.83 39.30 28.01
CA LYS A 328 -20.85 39.33 29.09
C LYS A 328 -21.98 38.28 28.96
N HIS A 329 -22.42 37.53 29.97
CA HIS A 329 -22.28 37.57 31.44
C HIS A 329 -22.64 36.18 32.04
N HIS A 330 -22.05 35.83 33.20
CA HIS A 330 -22.48 34.82 34.20
C HIS A 330 -23.64 35.39 35.07
N PRO A 331 -24.25 34.73 36.10
CA PRO A 331 -23.97 33.42 36.73
C PRO A 331 -25.23 32.56 37.09
N GLY A 332 -25.04 31.37 37.69
CA GLY A 332 -26.14 30.70 38.42
C GLY A 332 -25.86 29.26 38.90
N LYS A 333 -26.14 29.00 40.18
CA LYS A 333 -25.72 27.84 40.99
C LYS A 333 -26.59 26.56 40.83
N HIS A 334 -25.97 25.43 41.20
CA HIS A 334 -26.48 24.09 41.61
C HIS A 334 -27.86 24.03 42.30
N PRO A 335 -28.61 22.89 42.31
CA PRO A 335 -28.15 21.67 42.99
C PRO A 335 -28.60 20.29 42.43
N GLN A 336 -28.03 19.26 43.07
CA GLN A 336 -28.22 17.81 42.91
C GLN A 336 -29.67 17.31 42.87
N LYS A 337 -29.92 16.25 42.08
CA LYS A 337 -30.91 15.22 42.42
C LYS A 337 -30.36 13.82 42.16
N LYS A 338 -30.47 13.00 43.21
CA LYS A 338 -30.33 11.55 43.25
C LYS A 338 -31.49 10.90 42.47
N HIS A 339 -31.24 9.80 41.78
CA HIS A 339 -32.23 8.73 41.61
C HIS A 339 -31.55 7.36 41.66
N GLU A 340 -32.12 6.52 42.52
CA GLU A 340 -31.81 5.12 42.77
C GLU A 340 -32.07 4.23 41.53
N LYS A 341 -31.32 3.14 41.43
CA LYS A 341 -31.78 1.88 40.83
C LYS A 341 -31.52 0.75 41.82
N PRO A 342 -32.47 -0.17 42.02
CA PRO A 342 -32.27 -1.39 42.79
C PRO A 342 -31.91 -2.59 41.90
N ALA A 343 -31.59 -3.68 42.60
CA ALA A 343 -31.68 -5.10 42.24
C ALA A 343 -30.39 -5.84 41.85
N LYS A 344 -30.07 -6.81 42.73
CA LYS A 344 -29.17 -7.94 42.59
C LYS A 344 -29.90 -9.14 41.96
N HIS A 345 -29.07 -10.10 41.51
CA HIS A 345 -29.35 -11.52 41.16
C HIS A 345 -30.14 -11.72 39.86
N HIS A 346 -29.69 -12.54 38.90
CA HIS A 346 -28.98 -13.82 38.94
C HIS A 346 -27.86 -13.94 37.90
#